data_AF-A0A7S1FZ53-F1
#
_entry.id   AF-A0A7S1FZ53-F1
#
_cell.length_a   1.000
_cell.length_b   1.000
_cell.length_c   1.000
_cell.angle_alpha   90.00
_cell.angle_beta   90.00
_cell.angle_gamma   90.00
#
_symmetry.space_group_name_H-M   'P 1'
#
loop_
_entity.id
_entity.type
_entity.pdbx_description
1 polymer ?
#
loop_
_entity_poly.entity_id
_entity_poly.type
_entity_poly.pdbx_seq_one_letter_code
_entity_poly.pdbx_strand_id
1 'polypeptide(L)'
;ALGLVDNYFAMEDPAAMTLDPVRRETWVRSKLTVDPMRGATAGETSSVDADGGAPVEGGASLSERAERLRMASNSTVLVRGIVDRLDLARFDDGSIGLVLSDYKTGKAPDLKYGPATNRRIMEEKFWQLKVYALLIREMDSAKVKIGTSPTENLDIAGTPLRMLRLMYLTSPDGSGRTLEYDLGRTEKERDASLRTIHEDIVDTWLSLHEDVMTGSPTTFRHCDRPFCDCHVIRPFFKEGSLWNKKES
;
A
#
# COMPACT_ATOMS: atom_id res chain seq x y z
N ALA A 1 -18.94 0.92 23.01
CA ALA A 1 -17.52 0.76 23.36
C ALA A 1 -17.23 -0.66 23.83
N LEU A 2 -17.90 -1.17 24.87
CA LEU A 2 -17.68 -2.53 25.42
C LEU A 2 -17.80 -3.65 24.37
N GLY A 3 -18.84 -3.64 23.51
CA GLY A 3 -19.00 -4.70 22.50
C GLY A 3 -17.87 -4.81 21.45
N LEU A 4 -17.13 -3.74 21.17
CA LEU A 4 -15.96 -3.82 20.26
C LEU A 4 -14.80 -4.55 20.94
N VAL A 5 -14.64 -4.34 22.25
CA VAL A 5 -13.63 -5.00 23.08
C VAL A 5 -13.97 -6.49 23.21
N ASP A 6 -15.23 -6.82 23.46
CA ASP A 6 -15.70 -8.21 23.52
C ASP A 6 -15.45 -8.95 22.19
N ASN A 7 -15.74 -8.31 21.05
CA ASN A 7 -15.46 -8.87 19.74
C ASN A 7 -13.96 -9.06 19.48
N TYR A 8 -13.12 -8.12 19.93
CA TYR A 8 -11.66 -8.28 19.87
C TYR A 8 -11.20 -9.52 20.65
N PHE A 9 -11.64 -9.64 21.91
CA PHE A 9 -11.30 -10.80 22.74
C PHE A 9 -11.82 -12.12 22.16
N ALA A 10 -13.02 -12.13 21.58
CA ALA A 10 -13.59 -13.32 20.95
C ALA A 10 -12.84 -13.75 19.68
N MET A 11 -12.28 -12.81 18.91
CA MET A 11 -11.55 -13.11 17.68
C MET A 11 -10.10 -13.53 17.92
N GLU A 12 -9.41 -12.85 18.83
CA GLU A 12 -7.99 -13.12 19.09
C GLU A 12 -7.77 -14.23 20.10
N ASP A 13 -8.74 -14.45 21.00
CA ASP A 13 -8.58 -15.24 22.23
C ASP A 13 -7.18 -15.07 22.84
N PRO A 14 -6.93 -13.96 23.56
CA PRO A 14 -5.60 -13.66 24.11
C PRO A 14 -5.03 -14.74 25.02
N ALA A 15 -5.86 -15.63 25.57
CA ALA A 15 -5.41 -16.76 26.37
C ALA A 15 -4.87 -17.92 25.51
N ALA A 16 -5.34 -18.04 24.26
CA ALA A 16 -4.86 -19.01 23.27
C ALA A 16 -3.69 -18.47 22.42
N MET A 17 -3.45 -17.15 22.42
CA MET A 17 -2.27 -16.58 21.76
C MET A 17 -1.00 -17.00 22.49
N THR A 18 -0.28 -17.95 21.91
CA THR A 18 0.95 -18.51 22.49
C THR A 18 2.17 -17.60 22.34
N LEU A 19 2.09 -16.57 21.50
CA LEU A 19 3.17 -15.62 21.24
C LEU A 19 2.61 -14.19 21.19
N ASP A 20 3.31 -13.28 21.85
CA ASP A 20 3.09 -11.85 21.64
C ASP A 20 3.32 -11.50 20.16
N PRO A 21 2.59 -10.51 19.62
CA PRO A 21 2.87 -10.02 18.28
C PRO A 21 4.33 -9.58 18.19
N VAL A 22 4.93 -9.87 17.04
CA VAL A 22 6.31 -9.44 16.73
C VAL A 22 6.44 -7.93 16.91
N ARG A 23 5.44 -7.19 16.42
CA ARG A 23 5.38 -5.73 16.44
C ARG A 23 3.94 -5.23 16.48
N ARG A 24 3.75 -4.05 17.07
CA ARG A 24 2.51 -3.27 17.07
C ARG A 24 2.83 -1.84 16.63
N GLU A 25 1.86 -1.15 16.02
CA GLU A 25 1.91 0.29 15.71
C GLU A 25 3.23 0.73 15.04
N THR A 26 3.68 -0.04 14.05
CA THR A 26 5.01 0.12 13.45
C THR A 26 4.98 1.00 12.21
N TRP A 27 5.87 1.99 12.17
CA TRP A 27 6.07 2.82 11.00
C TRP A 27 6.78 2.04 9.89
N VAL A 28 6.16 2.03 8.71
CA VAL A 28 6.74 1.50 7.48
C VAL A 28 6.92 2.65 6.49
N ARG A 29 8.03 2.65 5.76
CA ARG A 29 8.31 3.66 4.72
C ARG A 29 9.25 3.12 3.67
N SER A 30 9.03 3.52 2.42
CA SER A 30 9.96 3.25 1.32
C SER A 30 9.93 4.38 0.30
N LYS A 31 11.05 4.59 -0.38
CA LYS A 31 11.13 5.42 -1.58
C LYS A 31 10.93 4.49 -2.77
N LEU A 32 9.75 4.52 -3.36
CA LEU A 32 9.45 3.68 -4.52
C LEU A 32 9.92 4.38 -5.80
N THR A 33 10.52 3.64 -6.72
CA THR A 33 10.82 4.14 -8.07
C THR A 33 9.53 4.42 -8.81
N VAL A 34 9.51 5.44 -9.66
CA VAL A 34 8.36 5.69 -10.54
C VAL A 34 8.36 4.76 -11.75
N ASP A 35 9.47 4.06 -12.02
CA ASP A 35 9.47 2.90 -12.91
C ASP A 35 9.09 1.63 -12.12
N PRO A 36 7.87 1.08 -12.30
CA PRO A 36 7.44 -0.12 -11.59
C PRO A 36 8.15 -1.39 -12.10
N MET A 37 8.71 -1.38 -13.33
CA MET A 37 9.43 -2.53 -13.89
C MET A 37 10.83 -2.69 -13.31
N ARG A 38 11.42 -1.58 -12.86
CA ARG A 38 12.72 -1.56 -12.18
C ARG A 38 12.67 -2.10 -10.76
N GLY A 39 11.48 -2.25 -10.17
CA GLY A 39 11.32 -2.53 -8.74
C GLY A 39 11.78 -1.35 -7.88
N ALA A 40 11.21 -1.21 -6.69
CA ALA A 40 11.36 0.00 -5.90
C ALA A 40 12.79 0.32 -5.39
N THR A 41 13.77 -0.56 -5.60
CA THR A 41 15.18 -0.39 -5.20
C THR A 41 16.18 -0.10 -6.31
N ALA A 42 15.78 0.11 -7.57
CA ALA A 42 16.75 0.29 -8.68
C ALA A 42 17.57 1.60 -8.64
N GLY A 43 17.33 2.49 -7.68
CA GLY A 43 17.89 3.83 -7.65
C GLY A 43 19.38 3.95 -7.32
N GLU A 44 20.06 2.90 -6.83
CA GLU A 44 21.45 3.05 -6.34
C GLU A 44 22.48 2.08 -6.94
N THR A 45 22.07 1.13 -7.77
CA THR A 45 23.03 0.29 -8.49
C THR A 45 22.64 0.19 -9.95
N SER A 46 23.54 0.64 -10.83
CA SER A 46 23.65 0.34 -12.26
C SER A 46 23.25 1.48 -13.21
N SER A 47 24.22 2.35 -13.47
CA SER A 47 24.48 2.89 -14.80
C SER A 47 24.86 1.74 -15.76
N VAL A 48 23.88 1.07 -16.36
CA VAL A 48 24.12 0.13 -17.48
C VAL A 48 22.96 0.24 -18.48
N ASP A 49 23.32 0.79 -19.64
CA ASP A 49 22.81 0.61 -21.00
C ASP A 49 21.34 0.22 -21.19
N ALA A 50 20.54 1.20 -21.62
CA ALA A 50 19.23 0.99 -22.20
C ALA A 50 19.38 0.62 -23.69
N ASP A 51 19.23 -0.66 -24.01
CA ASP A 51 18.97 -1.13 -25.38
C ASP A 51 17.46 -1.38 -25.59
N GLY A 52 16.99 -1.01 -26.77
CA GLY A 52 15.58 -0.73 -27.06
C GLY A 52 14.66 -1.95 -27.20
N GLY A 53 13.51 -1.89 -26.55
CA GLY A 53 12.36 -2.76 -26.79
C GLY A 53 11.12 -1.93 -27.19
N ALA A 54 10.52 -2.26 -28.33
CA ALA A 54 9.44 -1.51 -28.97
C ALA A 54 8.10 -1.54 -28.20
N PRO A 55 7.26 -0.48 -28.28
CA PRO A 55 5.99 -0.41 -27.57
C PRO A 55 4.82 -1.03 -28.37
N VAL A 56 3.94 -1.70 -27.61
CA VAL A 56 2.62 -2.23 -28.03
C VAL A 56 1.58 -1.12 -27.97
N GLU A 57 0.69 -1.07 -28.97
CA GLU A 57 -0.29 -0.01 -29.19
C GLU A 57 -1.50 -0.07 -28.24
N GLY A 58 -1.91 1.09 -27.71
CA GLY A 58 -3.21 1.27 -27.05
C GLY A 58 -3.37 2.57 -26.24
N GLY A 59 -4.04 3.57 -26.82
CA GLY A 59 -5.05 4.37 -26.09
C GLY A 59 -4.62 5.51 -25.17
N ALA A 60 -3.41 6.02 -25.28
CA ALA A 60 -3.02 7.41 -24.99
C ALA A 60 -1.88 7.71 -25.96
N SER A 61 -1.62 8.96 -26.33
CA SER A 61 -0.46 9.30 -27.16
C SER A 61 0.78 8.63 -26.54
N LEU A 62 1.31 7.59 -27.19
CA LEU A 62 2.41 6.79 -26.64
C LEU A 62 3.63 7.68 -26.33
N SER A 63 3.74 8.81 -27.05
CA SER A 63 4.75 9.84 -26.80
C SER A 63 4.52 10.60 -25.51
N GLU A 64 3.28 10.92 -25.11
CA GLU A 64 3.00 11.59 -23.83
C GLU A 64 3.27 10.67 -22.64
N ARG A 65 2.91 9.39 -22.75
CA ARG A 65 3.26 8.39 -21.73
C ARG A 65 4.78 8.18 -21.65
N ALA A 66 5.48 8.16 -22.79
CA ALA A 66 6.94 8.06 -22.84
C ALA A 66 7.66 9.30 -22.28
N GLU A 67 7.15 10.51 -22.54
CA GLU A 67 7.67 11.77 -21.98
C GLU A 67 7.46 11.82 -20.45
N ARG A 68 6.26 11.43 -19.98
CA ARG A 68 5.94 11.26 -18.55
C ARG A 68 6.88 10.28 -17.88
N LEU A 69 7.13 9.12 -18.51
CA LEU A 69 8.06 8.11 -18.01
C LEU A 69 9.51 8.60 -18.04
N ARG A 70 9.92 9.42 -19.01
CA ARG A 70 11.27 10.02 -19.07
C ARG A 70 11.52 10.99 -17.92
N MET A 71 10.61 11.91 -17.63
CA MET A 71 10.72 12.82 -16.48
C MET A 71 10.65 12.05 -15.15
N ALA A 72 9.91 10.96 -15.12
CA ALA A 72 9.74 10.12 -13.94
C ALA A 72 10.84 9.06 -13.75
N SER A 73 11.67 8.77 -14.76
CA SER A 73 12.63 7.65 -14.77
C SER A 73 13.68 7.69 -13.66
N ASN A 74 13.93 8.86 -13.08
CA ASN A 74 14.79 9.07 -11.90
C ASN A 74 14.04 9.60 -10.68
N SER A 75 12.72 9.77 -10.78
CA SER A 75 11.90 10.23 -9.67
C SER A 75 11.61 9.07 -8.72
N THR A 76 11.47 9.41 -7.44
CA THR A 76 11.01 8.47 -6.42
C THR A 76 9.83 9.07 -5.68
N VAL A 77 8.92 8.22 -5.25
CA VAL A 77 7.80 8.61 -4.37
C VAL A 77 8.05 8.05 -2.98
N LEU A 78 8.09 8.94 -1.97
CA LEU A 78 8.16 8.52 -0.58
C LEU A 78 6.76 8.12 -0.12
N VAL A 79 6.59 6.85 0.19
CA VAL A 79 5.34 6.30 0.76
C VAL A 79 5.62 5.88 2.20
N ARG A 80 4.68 6.20 3.10
CA ARG A 80 4.77 5.89 4.53
C ARG A 80 3.40 5.50 5.09
N GLY A 81 3.42 4.69 6.13
CA GLY A 81 2.23 4.27 6.85
C GLY A 81 2.54 3.72 8.23
N ILE A 82 1.50 3.42 8.99
CA ILE A 82 1.58 2.74 10.27
C ILE A 82 0.85 1.41 10.10
N VAL A 83 1.49 0.32 10.51
CA VAL A 83 0.91 -1.01 10.56
C VAL A 83 0.48 -1.28 11.98
N ASP A 84 -0.80 -1.60 12.19
CA ASP A 84 -1.35 -1.88 13.53
C ASP A 84 -0.62 -3.05 14.18
N ARG A 85 -0.40 -4.15 13.44
CA ARG A 85 0.17 -5.38 14.00
C ARG A 85 0.84 -6.31 12.98
N LEU A 86 1.94 -6.93 13.41
CA LEU A 86 2.62 -8.04 12.72
C LEU A 86 2.76 -9.24 13.65
N ASP A 87 2.39 -10.41 13.16
CA ASP A 87 2.48 -11.69 13.86
C ASP A 87 3.34 -12.69 13.07
N LEU A 88 3.96 -13.65 13.77
CA LEU A 88 4.56 -14.84 13.17
C LEU A 88 3.53 -15.96 13.18
N ALA A 89 3.33 -16.62 12.04
CA ALA A 89 2.45 -17.77 11.93
C ALA A 89 3.16 -18.93 11.23
N ARG A 90 2.81 -20.15 11.66
CA ARG A 90 3.08 -21.36 10.89
C ARG A 90 1.88 -21.63 9.99
N PHE A 91 2.14 -21.86 8.72
CA PHE A 91 1.11 -22.12 7.72
C PHE A 91 0.97 -23.63 7.45
N ASP A 92 -0.09 -24.02 6.74
CA ASP A 92 -0.44 -25.42 6.46
C ASP A 92 0.66 -26.21 5.72
N ASP A 93 1.49 -25.53 4.94
CA ASP A 93 2.66 -26.11 4.27
C ASP A 93 3.91 -26.23 5.17
N GLY A 94 3.75 -25.95 6.47
CA GLY A 94 4.81 -26.02 7.48
C GLY A 94 5.74 -24.81 7.49
N SER A 95 5.65 -23.90 6.50
CA SER A 95 6.47 -22.70 6.46
C SER A 95 6.10 -21.72 7.57
N ILE A 96 7.08 -20.90 7.95
CA ILE A 96 6.88 -19.78 8.88
C ILE A 96 6.89 -18.50 8.06
N GLY A 97 5.93 -17.61 8.32
CA GLY A 97 5.84 -16.33 7.64
C GLY A 97 5.13 -15.30 8.51
N LEU A 98 5.12 -14.05 8.04
CA LEU A 98 4.44 -12.96 8.72
C LEU A 98 2.96 -12.90 8.31
N VAL A 99 2.15 -12.47 9.27
CA VAL A 99 0.76 -12.03 9.09
C VAL A 99 0.70 -10.55 9.44
N LEU A 100 0.22 -9.73 8.50
CA LEU A 100 -0.05 -8.32 8.73
C LEU A 100 -1.53 -8.14 9.03
N SER A 101 -1.82 -7.65 10.24
CA SER A 101 -3.18 -7.48 10.74
C SER A 101 -3.51 -5.99 10.90
N ASP A 102 -4.72 -5.61 10.53
CA ASP A 102 -5.28 -4.27 10.73
C ASP A 102 -6.70 -4.37 11.30
N TYR A 103 -6.99 -3.51 12.28
CA TYR A 103 -8.27 -3.49 12.97
C TYR A 103 -9.21 -2.44 12.38
N LYS A 104 -10.41 -2.88 12.00
CA LYS A 104 -11.44 -2.00 11.46
C LYS A 104 -12.63 -1.92 12.43
N THR A 105 -12.99 -0.70 12.81
CA THR A 105 -14.18 -0.41 13.63
C THR A 105 -15.47 -0.32 12.80
N GLY A 106 -15.36 -0.33 11.46
CA GLY A 106 -16.51 -0.34 10.55
C GLY A 106 -17.11 -1.74 10.36
N LYS A 107 -18.23 -1.81 9.63
CA LYS A 107 -18.87 -3.09 9.30
C LYS A 107 -18.04 -3.89 8.27
N ALA A 108 -17.84 -5.17 8.53
CA ALA A 108 -17.31 -6.10 7.55
C ALA A 108 -18.12 -6.06 6.25
N PRO A 109 -17.47 -6.14 5.07
CA PRO A 109 -18.19 -6.22 3.81
C PRO A 109 -19.01 -7.53 3.74
N ASP A 110 -20.16 -7.44 3.08
CA ASP A 110 -21.02 -8.59 2.86
C ASP A 110 -20.64 -9.28 1.53
N LEU A 111 -20.00 -10.45 1.61
CA LEU A 111 -19.50 -11.20 0.45
C LEU A 111 -20.58 -12.12 -0.17
N LYS A 112 -21.81 -11.62 -0.29
CA LYS A 112 -22.94 -12.37 -0.83
C LYS A 112 -23.15 -12.23 -2.35
N TYR A 113 -22.28 -11.49 -3.02
CA TYR A 113 -22.42 -11.19 -4.45
C TYR A 113 -21.75 -12.26 -5.32
N GLY A 114 -21.84 -12.11 -6.65
CA GLY A 114 -21.17 -13.02 -7.58
C GLY A 114 -19.63 -13.02 -7.41
N PRO A 115 -18.93 -14.08 -7.86
CA PRO A 115 -17.48 -14.23 -7.64
C PRO A 115 -16.64 -13.03 -8.06
N ALA A 116 -16.96 -12.40 -9.19
CA ALA A 116 -16.25 -11.22 -9.69
C ALA A 116 -16.44 -10.00 -8.77
N THR A 117 -17.66 -9.77 -8.28
CA THR A 117 -17.96 -8.66 -7.37
C THR A 117 -17.30 -8.85 -6.01
N ASN A 118 -17.35 -10.07 -5.47
CA ASN A 118 -16.68 -10.39 -4.20
C ASN A 118 -15.16 -10.24 -4.31
N ARG A 119 -14.57 -10.64 -5.45
CA ARG A 119 -13.14 -10.44 -5.70
C ARG A 119 -12.78 -8.96 -5.70
N ARG A 120 -13.54 -8.12 -6.41
CA ARG A 120 -13.34 -6.66 -6.42
C ARG A 120 -13.46 -6.07 -5.01
N ILE A 121 -14.46 -6.49 -4.23
CA ILE A 121 -14.61 -6.05 -2.84
C ILE A 121 -13.35 -6.40 -2.03
N MET A 122 -12.85 -7.63 -2.14
CA MET A 122 -11.63 -8.06 -1.46
C MET A 122 -10.40 -7.25 -1.92
N GLU A 123 -10.23 -7.05 -3.22
CA GLU A 123 -9.14 -6.24 -3.78
C GLU A 123 -9.16 -4.82 -3.21
N GLU A 124 -10.33 -4.17 -3.19
CA GLU A 124 -10.52 -2.83 -2.64
C GLU A 124 -10.25 -2.78 -1.12
N LYS A 125 -10.71 -3.77 -0.35
CA LYS A 125 -10.52 -3.78 1.11
C LYS A 125 -9.06 -4.03 1.51
N PHE A 126 -8.36 -4.89 0.78
CA PHE A 126 -6.97 -5.23 1.08
C PHE A 126 -5.94 -4.29 0.47
N TRP A 127 -6.35 -3.35 -0.40
CA TRP A 127 -5.42 -2.44 -1.08
C TRP A 127 -4.43 -1.78 -0.11
N GLN A 128 -4.91 -1.19 0.99
CA GLN A 128 -4.06 -0.57 2.02
C GLN A 128 -3.03 -1.54 2.62
N LEU A 129 -3.45 -2.76 2.98
CA LEU A 129 -2.55 -3.76 3.57
C LEU A 129 -1.53 -4.26 2.54
N LYS A 130 -1.90 -4.33 1.26
CA LYS A 130 -0.95 -4.64 0.18
C LYS A 130 0.06 -3.51 -0.02
N VAL A 131 -0.33 -2.24 0.15
CA VAL A 131 0.65 -1.12 0.20
C VAL A 131 1.63 -1.35 1.33
N TYR A 132 1.17 -1.64 2.55
CA TYR A 132 2.07 -1.92 3.68
C TYR A 132 2.98 -3.12 3.42
N ALA A 133 2.45 -4.18 2.80
CA ALA A 133 3.22 -5.35 2.40
C ALA A 133 4.34 -5.00 1.41
N LEU A 134 4.04 -4.18 0.40
CA LEU A 134 5.04 -3.65 -0.52
C LEU A 134 6.13 -2.87 0.24
N LEU A 135 5.75 -1.95 1.14
CA LEU A 135 6.74 -1.17 1.90
C LEU A 135 7.65 -2.05 2.76
N ILE A 136 7.10 -3.06 3.44
CA ILE A 136 7.88 -4.02 4.24
C ILE A 136 8.86 -4.78 3.34
N ARG A 137 8.39 -5.28 2.19
CA ARG A 137 9.23 -6.00 1.21
C ARG A 137 10.40 -5.15 0.71
N GLU A 138 10.15 -3.88 0.39
CA GLU A 138 11.20 -2.95 -0.06
C GLU A 138 12.17 -2.60 1.07
N MET A 139 11.68 -2.40 2.30
CA MET A 139 12.52 -2.16 3.47
C MET A 139 13.45 -3.34 3.75
N ASP A 140 12.96 -4.58 3.62
CA ASP A 140 13.79 -5.78 3.81
C ASP A 140 14.78 -5.98 2.66
N SER A 141 14.39 -5.68 1.41
CA SER A 141 15.30 -5.72 0.25
C SER A 141 16.43 -4.69 0.37
N ALA A 142 16.13 -3.50 0.90
CA ALA A 142 17.11 -2.43 1.11
C ALA A 142 18.12 -2.72 2.24
N LYS A 143 17.78 -3.61 3.20
CA LYS A 143 18.71 -4.03 4.28
C LYS A 143 19.92 -4.82 3.79
N VAL A 144 20.06 -5.09 2.49
CA VAL A 144 21.28 -5.68 1.93
C VAL A 144 22.43 -4.67 1.81
N LYS A 145 22.19 -3.35 1.70
CA LYS A 145 23.27 -2.34 1.64
C LYS A 145 22.76 -0.97 2.07
N ILE A 146 23.05 -0.55 3.30
CA ILE A 146 23.45 0.82 3.70
C ILE A 146 23.55 0.79 5.23
N GLY A 147 24.77 0.99 5.73
CA GLY A 147 24.99 1.20 7.15
C GLY A 147 24.27 2.47 7.62
N THR A 148 23.78 2.41 8.86
CA THR A 148 23.38 3.51 9.75
C THR A 148 21.95 4.09 9.58
N SER A 149 21.00 3.56 10.38
CA SER A 149 20.49 4.28 11.57
C SER A 149 19.75 3.31 12.52
N PRO A 150 19.90 3.44 13.86
CA PRO A 150 19.52 2.44 14.85
C PRO A 150 18.18 2.77 15.54
N THR A 151 17.07 2.49 14.87
CA THR A 151 15.79 2.28 15.57
C THR A 151 15.19 0.98 15.08
N GLU A 152 15.45 -0.07 15.87
CA GLU A 152 14.67 -1.31 15.93
C GLU A 152 14.64 -2.12 14.62
N ASN A 153 15.76 -2.79 14.35
CA ASN A 153 15.79 -3.91 13.42
C ASN A 153 14.65 -4.89 13.76
N LEU A 154 13.68 -4.99 12.85
CA LEU A 154 12.74 -6.10 12.80
C LEU A 154 13.58 -7.38 12.75
N ASP A 155 13.61 -8.17 13.83
CA ASP A 155 14.22 -9.52 13.86
C ASP A 155 13.34 -10.54 13.09
N ILE A 156 12.75 -10.06 11.99
CA ILE A 156 11.99 -10.81 11.00
C ILE A 156 12.63 -10.68 9.62
N ALA A 157 13.84 -10.12 9.54
CA ALA A 157 14.60 -10.03 8.31
C ALA A 157 14.69 -11.41 7.63
N GLY A 158 14.23 -11.50 6.38
CA GLY A 158 14.17 -12.74 5.62
C GLY A 158 12.95 -13.63 5.88
N THR A 159 12.07 -13.27 6.84
CA THR A 159 10.78 -13.95 7.01
C THR A 159 9.77 -13.35 6.02
N PRO A 160 9.22 -14.15 5.09
CA PRO A 160 8.30 -13.63 4.08
C PRO A 160 6.98 -13.20 4.70
N LEU A 161 6.50 -12.00 4.34
CA LEU A 161 5.11 -11.60 4.59
C LEU A 161 4.19 -12.37 3.66
N ARG A 162 3.32 -13.20 4.24
CA ARG A 162 2.48 -14.13 3.46
C ARG A 162 1.00 -13.81 3.54
N MET A 163 0.52 -13.42 4.72
CA MET A 163 -0.91 -13.22 4.93
C MET A 163 -1.23 -11.78 5.30
N LEU A 164 -2.31 -11.27 4.74
CA LEU A 164 -2.93 -10.03 5.18
C LEU A 164 -4.24 -10.38 5.89
N ARG A 165 -4.51 -9.71 7.01
CA ARG A 165 -5.69 -9.93 7.82
C ARG A 165 -6.38 -8.61 8.14
N LEU A 166 -7.67 -8.55 7.85
CA LEU A 166 -8.55 -7.47 8.28
C LEU A 166 -9.46 -7.99 9.39
N MET A 167 -9.42 -7.34 10.54
CA MET A 167 -10.24 -7.69 11.70
C MET A 167 -11.32 -6.64 11.89
N TYR A 168 -12.52 -6.94 11.40
CA TYR A 168 -13.67 -6.08 11.60
C TYR A 168 -14.25 -6.35 12.99
N LEU A 169 -14.11 -5.37 13.89
CA LEU A 169 -14.60 -5.46 15.26
C LEU A 169 -16.13 -5.34 15.35
N THR A 170 -16.82 -5.14 14.23
CA THR A 170 -18.29 -5.16 14.14
C THR A 170 -18.76 -5.61 12.76
N SER A 171 -19.91 -6.26 12.72
CA SER A 171 -20.63 -6.64 11.51
C SER A 171 -22.12 -6.29 11.65
N PRO A 172 -22.94 -6.41 10.58
CA PRO A 172 -24.39 -6.18 10.68
C PRO A 172 -25.11 -6.96 11.81
N ASP A 173 -24.61 -8.15 12.16
CA ASP A 173 -25.13 -8.99 13.25
C ASP A 173 -24.53 -8.67 14.64
N GLY A 174 -23.63 -7.69 14.72
CA GLY A 174 -22.95 -7.30 15.95
C GLY A 174 -21.68 -8.08 16.28
N SER A 175 -21.39 -9.20 15.59
CA SER A 175 -20.18 -10.01 15.80
C SER A 175 -18.94 -9.43 15.12
N GLY A 176 -17.75 -9.81 15.61
CA GLY A 176 -16.49 -9.58 14.90
C GLY A 176 -16.34 -10.53 13.70
N ARG A 177 -15.66 -10.08 12.65
CA ARG A 177 -15.36 -10.90 11.47
C ARG A 177 -13.95 -10.66 10.97
N THR A 178 -13.29 -11.75 10.59
CA THR A 178 -11.96 -11.71 9.98
C THR A 178 -12.08 -11.95 8.49
N LEU A 179 -11.36 -11.14 7.71
CA LEU A 179 -11.05 -11.46 6.31
C LEU A 179 -9.56 -11.70 6.19
N GLU A 180 -9.19 -12.63 5.34
CA GLU A 180 -7.80 -12.97 5.08
C GLU A 180 -7.50 -12.95 3.58
N TYR A 181 -6.26 -12.63 3.24
CA TYR A 181 -5.76 -12.59 1.88
C TYR A 181 -4.33 -13.16 1.85
N ASP A 182 -4.15 -14.31 1.19
CA ASP A 182 -2.84 -14.91 0.97
C ASP A 182 -2.15 -14.21 -0.21
N LEU A 183 -0.97 -13.64 0.03
CA LEU A 183 -0.13 -13.02 -0.99
C LEU A 183 0.56 -14.06 -1.89
N GLY A 184 0.60 -15.32 -1.47
CA GLY A 184 1.22 -16.42 -2.20
C GLY A 184 2.33 -17.10 -1.42
N ARG A 185 2.56 -18.36 -1.76
CA ARG A 185 3.55 -19.24 -1.13
C ARG A 185 4.96 -18.89 -1.57
N THR A 186 5.11 -18.54 -2.85
CA THR A 186 6.41 -18.22 -3.44
C THR A 186 6.65 -16.72 -3.51
N GLU A 187 7.92 -16.31 -3.53
CA GLU A 187 8.30 -14.90 -3.72
C GLU A 187 7.72 -14.33 -5.01
N LYS A 188 7.75 -15.12 -6.09
CA LYS A 188 7.19 -14.74 -7.39
C LYS A 188 5.68 -14.41 -7.33
N GLU A 189 4.90 -15.19 -6.59
CA GLU A 189 3.46 -14.94 -6.42
C GLU A 189 3.22 -13.66 -5.63
N ARG A 190 3.98 -13.44 -4.56
CA ARG A 190 3.91 -12.23 -3.75
C ARG A 190 4.28 -11.00 -4.56
N ASP A 191 5.41 -11.04 -5.26
CA ASP A 191 5.88 -9.96 -6.11
C ASP A 191 4.88 -9.64 -7.23
N ALA A 192 4.24 -10.65 -7.82
CA ALA A 192 3.20 -10.44 -8.80
C ALA A 192 1.98 -9.70 -8.20
N SER A 193 1.55 -10.06 -6.99
CA SER A 193 0.45 -9.37 -6.31
C SER A 193 0.80 -7.96 -5.84
N LEU A 194 2.08 -7.68 -5.55
CA LEU A 194 2.53 -6.37 -5.05
C LEU A 194 2.93 -5.42 -6.18
N ARG A 195 3.31 -5.94 -7.36
CA ARG A 195 3.62 -5.14 -8.54
C ARG A 195 2.47 -4.26 -8.98
N THR A 196 1.26 -4.83 -9.05
CA THR A 196 0.07 -4.05 -9.44
C THR A 196 -0.22 -2.91 -8.47
N ILE A 197 0.10 -3.09 -7.19
CA ILE A 197 -0.05 -2.06 -6.17
C ILE A 197 1.02 -0.98 -6.33
N HIS A 198 2.24 -1.34 -6.71
CA HIS A 198 3.28 -0.38 -7.04
C HIS A 198 2.88 0.45 -8.27
N GLU A 199 2.37 -0.19 -9.33
CA GLU A 199 1.82 0.48 -10.51
C GLU A 199 0.70 1.46 -10.13
N ASP A 200 -0.28 1.03 -9.32
CA ASP A 200 -1.37 1.89 -8.84
C ASP A 200 -0.87 3.11 -8.06
N ILE A 201 0.13 2.94 -7.18
CA ILE A 201 0.73 4.05 -6.42
C ILE A 201 1.41 5.03 -7.36
N VAL A 202 2.16 4.53 -8.34
CA VAL A 202 2.86 5.34 -9.34
C VAL A 202 1.87 6.14 -10.17
N ASP A 203 0.83 5.49 -10.70
CA ASP A 203 -0.19 6.15 -11.51
C ASP A 203 -0.93 7.21 -10.69
N THR A 204 -1.27 6.90 -9.43
CA THR A 204 -1.87 7.87 -8.49
C THR A 204 -0.94 9.06 -8.25
N TRP A 205 0.35 8.81 -8.01
CA TRP A 205 1.32 9.88 -7.78
C TRP A 205 1.51 10.76 -9.01
N LEU A 206 1.61 10.17 -10.21
CA LEU A 206 1.72 10.91 -11.47
C LEU A 206 0.48 11.78 -11.71
N SER A 207 -0.72 11.23 -11.48
CA SER A 207 -1.96 11.99 -11.60
C SER A 207 -1.99 13.17 -10.62
N LEU A 208 -1.66 12.93 -9.34
CA LEU A 208 -1.61 14.00 -8.34
C LEU A 208 -0.54 15.05 -8.66
N HIS A 209 0.61 14.62 -9.17
CA HIS A 209 1.67 15.53 -9.58
C HIS A 209 1.24 16.40 -10.76
N GLU A 210 0.58 15.83 -11.77
CA GLU A 210 -0.02 16.57 -12.89
C GLU A 210 -1.08 17.57 -12.41
N ASP A 211 -1.98 17.15 -11.51
CA ASP A 211 -3.01 18.03 -10.93
C ASP A 211 -2.39 19.20 -10.16
N VAL A 212 -1.33 18.95 -9.38
CA VAL A 212 -0.61 19.98 -8.63
C VAL A 212 0.14 20.92 -9.58
N MET A 213 0.83 20.40 -10.59
CA MET A 213 1.64 21.19 -11.52
C MET A 213 0.80 22.05 -12.46
N THR A 214 -0.36 21.56 -12.89
CA THR A 214 -1.30 22.34 -13.71
C THR A 214 -2.02 23.41 -12.87
N GLY A 215 -2.03 23.26 -11.55
CA GLY A 215 -2.69 24.19 -10.63
C GLY A 215 -4.19 24.33 -10.89
N SER A 216 -4.79 23.36 -11.60
CA SER A 216 -6.15 23.50 -12.11
C SER A 216 -7.17 23.19 -11.00
N PRO A 217 -8.04 24.14 -10.61
CA PRO A 217 -9.07 23.88 -9.61
C PRO A 217 -10.16 22.91 -10.12
N THR A 218 -10.21 22.62 -11.42
CA THR A 218 -11.21 21.70 -12.02
C THR A 218 -10.80 20.24 -11.94
N THR A 219 -9.53 19.93 -11.67
CA THR A 219 -9.07 18.53 -11.48
C THR A 219 -9.43 17.97 -10.11
N PHE A 220 -9.69 18.85 -9.12
CA PHE A 220 -10.24 18.47 -7.83
C PHE A 220 -11.67 17.93 -7.96
N ARG A 221 -11.79 16.60 -7.99
CA ARG A 221 -13.08 15.91 -7.92
C ARG A 221 -13.83 16.35 -6.66
N HIS A 222 -15.14 16.56 -6.81
CA HIS A 222 -16.01 16.92 -5.69
C HIS A 222 -15.94 15.83 -4.61
N CYS A 223 -15.71 16.23 -3.37
CA CYS A 223 -15.82 15.34 -2.22
C CYS A 223 -17.23 15.49 -1.66
N ASP A 224 -17.94 14.38 -1.47
CA ASP A 224 -19.29 14.41 -0.90
C ASP A 224 -19.27 14.12 0.61
N ARG A 225 -18.08 14.02 1.22
CA ARG A 225 -17.94 13.68 2.64
C ARG A 225 -18.07 14.93 3.49
N PRO A 226 -19.07 15.05 4.37
CA PRO A 226 -19.38 16.29 5.09
C PRO A 226 -18.29 16.72 6.08
N PHE A 227 -17.40 15.80 6.47
CA PHE A 227 -16.32 16.02 7.43
C PHE A 227 -14.94 16.19 6.76
N CYS A 228 -14.86 16.27 5.43
CA CYS A 228 -13.58 16.37 4.74
C CYS A 228 -13.08 17.82 4.73
N ASP A 229 -11.86 18.04 5.23
CA ASP A 229 -11.21 19.36 5.26
C ASP A 229 -11.09 20.03 3.88
N CYS A 230 -11.17 19.26 2.80
CA CYS A 230 -11.18 19.85 1.46
C CYS A 230 -12.32 20.86 1.26
N HIS A 231 -13.44 20.77 1.96
CA HIS A 231 -14.54 21.76 1.86
C HIS A 231 -14.15 23.10 2.49
N VAL A 232 -13.32 23.06 3.53
CA VAL A 232 -12.78 24.25 4.19
C VAL A 232 -11.70 24.88 3.32
N ILE A 233 -10.83 24.07 2.73
CA ILE A 233 -9.64 24.57 2.02
C ILE A 233 -9.98 24.96 0.56
N ARG A 234 -10.97 24.33 -0.09
CA ARG A 234 -11.31 24.54 -1.51
C ARG A 234 -11.58 26.00 -1.90
N PRO A 235 -12.31 26.83 -1.12
CA PRO A 235 -12.51 28.24 -1.46
C PRO A 235 -11.22 29.06 -1.57
N PHE A 236 -10.12 28.57 -0.98
CA PHE A 236 -8.80 29.20 -1.05
C PHE A 236 -8.00 28.80 -2.30
N PHE A 237 -8.45 27.79 -3.05
CA PHE A 237 -7.88 27.43 -4.36
C PHE A 237 -8.50 28.29 -5.46
N LYS A 238 -7.83 29.38 -5.82
CA LYS A 238 -8.14 30.21 -6.98
C LYS A 238 -7.11 29.94 -8.07
N GLU A 239 -7.49 30.13 -9.32
CA GLU A 239 -6.54 30.07 -10.43
C GLU A 239 -5.37 31.03 -10.16
N GLY A 240 -4.14 30.53 -10.22
CA GLY A 240 -2.92 31.28 -9.89
C GLY A 240 -2.61 31.48 -8.40
N SER A 241 -3.44 30.98 -7.46
CA SER A 241 -3.15 31.06 -6.02
C SER A 241 -2.35 29.88 -5.47
N LEU A 242 -2.13 28.85 -6.29
CA LEU A 242 -1.23 27.75 -5.95
C LEU A 242 0.22 28.14 -6.15
N TRP A 243 1.12 27.45 -5.45
CA TRP A 243 2.55 27.71 -5.48
C TRP A 243 3.08 27.67 -6.92
N ASN A 244 3.48 28.83 -7.43
CA ASN A 244 4.28 28.91 -8.65
C ASN A 244 5.75 28.89 -8.24
N LYS A 245 6.49 27.89 -8.72
CA LYS A 245 7.95 27.95 -8.67
C LYS A 245 8.35 29.23 -9.39
N LYS A 246 8.87 30.23 -8.65
CA LYS A 246 9.45 31.41 -9.31
C LYS A 246 10.52 30.90 -10.25
N GLU A 247 10.34 31.11 -11.55
CA GLU A 247 11.41 30.95 -12.52
C GLU A 247 12.53 31.90 -12.10
N SER A 248 13.63 31.32 -11.63
CA SER A 248 14.87 32.00 -11.26
C SER A 248 15.88 31.84 -12.38
#